data_AF-A0A7J8B3T4-F1
#
_entry.id   AF-A0A7J8B3T4-F1
#
_cell.length_a   1.000
_cell.length_b   1.000
_cell.length_c   1.000
_cell.angle_alpha   90.00
_cell.angle_beta   90.00
_cell.angle_gamma   90.00
#
_symmetry.space_group_name_H-M   'P 1'
#
loop_
_entity.id
_entity.type
_entity.pdbx_description
1 polymer ?
#
loop_
_entity_poly.entity_id
_entity_poly.type
_entity_poly.pdbx_seq_one_letter_code
_entity_poly.pdbx_strand_id
1 'polypeptide(L)'
;MSPFLRIGLSNFDCGSCQPCQGEAINPYCAVLVKEYVESENGQMYIQKKPTMYPPWDSTFDAHINKGRVMQIIVKGKNVDLISETTVELYSLAERCRKNNGRTEIWLELKPQGRMLMNARYFLEMSGK
;
A
#
# COMPACT_ATOMS: atom_id res chain seq x y z
N MET A 1 -12.23 -12.77 -15.85
CA MET A 1 -12.38 -11.60 -14.97
C MET A 1 -11.07 -11.39 -14.23
N SER A 2 -10.47 -10.20 -14.32
CA SER A 2 -9.21 -9.87 -13.66
C SER A 2 -9.50 -9.35 -12.24
N PRO A 3 -8.95 -9.94 -11.17
CA PRO A 3 -9.20 -9.47 -9.82
C PRO A 3 -8.34 -8.25 -9.46
N PHE A 4 -8.93 -7.29 -8.74
CA PHE A 4 -8.21 -6.14 -8.20
C PHE A 4 -8.73 -5.75 -6.81
N LEU A 5 -7.90 -5.02 -6.08
CA LEU A 5 -8.27 -4.39 -4.82
C LEU A 5 -8.46 -2.89 -5.03
N ARG A 6 -9.56 -2.36 -4.52
CA ARG A 6 -9.70 -0.91 -4.28
C ARG A 6 -9.22 -0.61 -2.87
N ILE A 7 -8.20 0.21 -2.75
CA ILE A 7 -7.48 0.47 -1.51
C ILE A 7 -7.59 1.95 -1.17
N GLY A 8 -7.89 2.26 0.09
CA GLY A 8 -7.84 3.61 0.65
C GLY A 8 -6.90 3.68 1.85
N LEU A 9 -6.18 4.79 1.97
CA LEU A 9 -5.25 5.07 3.08
C LEU A 9 -5.76 6.30 3.83
N SER A 10 -5.81 6.22 5.16
CA SER A 10 -6.43 7.24 6.01
C SER A 10 -5.81 7.20 7.42
N ASN A 11 -6.16 8.19 8.24
CA ASN A 11 -5.83 8.23 9.67
C ASN A 11 -4.34 7.97 9.96
N PHE A 12 -3.44 8.60 9.20
CA PHE A 12 -2.01 8.49 9.49
C PHE A 12 -1.69 9.13 10.84
N ASP A 13 -1.02 8.34 11.67
CA ASP A 13 -0.53 8.73 12.99
C ASP A 13 0.98 8.52 12.98
N CYS A 14 1.72 9.61 13.12
CA CYS A 14 3.18 9.60 13.05
C CYS A 14 3.84 9.03 14.32
N GLY A 15 3.07 8.79 15.39
CA GLY A 15 3.61 8.38 16.68
C GLY A 15 4.23 9.53 17.47
N SER A 16 4.74 9.23 18.67
CA SER A 16 5.14 10.21 19.69
C SER A 16 6.59 10.72 19.60
N CYS A 17 7.36 10.41 18.55
CA CYS A 17 8.74 10.89 18.44
C CYS A 17 8.79 12.34 17.91
N GLN A 18 9.40 13.24 18.69
CA GLN A 18 9.55 14.67 18.41
C GLN A 18 10.13 15.06 17.03
N PRO A 19 11.07 14.32 16.39
CA PRO A 19 11.60 14.71 15.07
C PRO A 19 10.51 14.74 13.99
N CYS A 20 9.54 13.83 14.07
CA CYS A 20 8.57 13.68 13.00
C CYS A 20 7.42 14.69 13.07
N GLN A 21 7.20 15.36 14.21
CA GLN A 21 6.11 16.35 14.34
C GLN A 21 6.37 17.62 13.53
N GLY A 22 7.63 18.03 13.37
CA GLY A 22 8.00 19.16 12.50
C GLY A 22 8.14 18.78 11.02
N GLU A 23 8.47 17.52 10.74
CA GLU A 23 8.74 17.00 9.40
C GLU A 23 7.47 16.49 8.68
N ALA A 24 6.43 16.11 9.44
CA ALA A 24 5.14 15.63 8.94
C ALA A 24 4.14 16.77 8.69
N ILE A 25 4.59 17.96 8.30
CA ILE A 25 3.67 19.01 7.82
C ILE A 25 3.15 18.58 6.45
N ASN A 26 1.88 18.17 6.39
CA ASN A 26 1.19 17.63 5.21
C ASN A 26 1.92 16.41 4.61
N PRO A 27 1.95 15.27 5.34
CA PRO A 27 2.59 14.07 4.84
C PRO A 27 1.82 13.54 3.64
N TYR A 28 2.49 12.82 2.74
CA TYR A 28 1.86 12.21 1.57
C TYR A 28 2.41 10.81 1.28
N CYS A 29 1.62 9.98 0.61
CA CYS A 29 2.02 8.61 0.29
C CYS A 29 2.65 8.51 -1.09
N ALA A 30 3.77 7.80 -1.17
CA ALA A 30 4.27 7.16 -2.38
C ALA A 30 3.93 5.66 -2.31
N VAL A 31 3.20 5.14 -3.30
CA VAL A 31 2.81 3.74 -3.38
C VAL A 31 3.52 3.09 -4.56
N LEU A 32 4.38 2.12 -4.25
CA LEU A 32 5.19 1.38 -5.21
C LEU A 32 4.63 -0.05 -5.32
N VAL A 33 4.26 -0.46 -6.53
CA VAL A 33 3.81 -1.83 -6.79
C VAL A 33 4.94 -2.61 -7.44
N LYS A 34 5.41 -3.65 -6.76
CA LYS A 34 6.55 -4.47 -7.18
C LYS A 34 6.12 -5.90 -7.49
N GLU A 35 6.66 -6.44 -8.57
CA GLU A 35 6.44 -7.83 -8.99
C GLU A 35 7.57 -8.71 -8.48
N TYR A 36 7.21 -9.88 -7.96
CA TYR A 36 8.16 -10.94 -7.67
C TYR A 36 8.66 -11.54 -8.97
N VAL A 37 9.98 -11.66 -9.09
CA VAL A 37 10.67 -12.29 -10.22
C VAL A 37 11.73 -13.22 -9.68
N GLU A 38 11.74 -14.46 -10.18
CA GLU A 38 12.84 -15.40 -9.95
C GLU A 38 13.93 -15.15 -10.97
N SER A 39 15.16 -15.03 -10.48
CA SER A 39 16.37 -14.88 -11.27
C SER A 39 17.39 -15.95 -10.88
N GLU A 40 18.40 -16.14 -11.72
CA GLU A 40 19.55 -17.00 -11.45
C GLU A 40 20.26 -16.61 -10.13
N ASN A 41 20.21 -15.32 -9.77
CA ASN A 41 20.78 -14.78 -8.52
C ASN A 41 19.80 -14.82 -7.32
N GLY A 42 18.66 -15.49 -7.45
CA GLY A 42 17.63 -15.61 -6.42
C GLY A 42 16.40 -14.73 -6.67
N GLN A 43 15.64 -14.52 -5.60
CA GLN A 43 14.34 -13.84 -5.63
C GLN A 43 14.53 -12.32 -5.61
N MET A 44 13.85 -11.60 -6.51
CA MET A 44 13.91 -10.14 -6.59
C MET A 44 12.54 -9.50 -6.78
N TYR A 45 12.42 -8.24 -6.36
CA TYR A 45 11.21 -7.44 -6.54
C TYR A 45 11.47 -6.27 -7.50
N ILE A 46 10.77 -6.24 -8.63
CA ILE A 46 10.92 -5.20 -9.66
C ILE A 46 9.66 -4.33 -9.73
N GLN A 47 9.85 -3.01 -9.64
CA GLN A 47 8.79 -2.06 -9.91
C GLN A 47 8.68 -1.82 -11.43
N LYS A 48 7.65 -2.38 -12.07
CA LYS A 48 7.39 -2.18 -13.50
C LYS A 48 6.50 -0.96 -13.80
N LYS A 49 5.67 -0.56 -12.84
CA LYS A 49 4.73 0.55 -12.99
C LYS A 49 5.23 1.81 -12.27
N PRO A 50 4.91 3.02 -12.76
CA PRO A 50 5.25 4.26 -12.06
C PRO A 50 4.73 4.28 -10.63
N THR A 51 5.43 5.00 -9.76
CA THR A 51 4.98 5.25 -8.39
C THR A 51 3.67 6.04 -8.40
N MET A 52 2.71 5.60 -7.59
CA MET A 52 1.43 6.30 -7.43
C MET A 52 1.50 7.22 -6.20
N TYR A 53 0.78 8.34 -6.27
CA TYR A 53 0.68 9.30 -5.16
C TYR A 53 -0.80 9.54 -4.81
N PRO A 54 -1.49 8.54 -4.24
CA PRO A 54 -2.89 8.70 -3.87
C PRO A 54 -3.03 9.75 -2.76
N PRO A 55 -4.00 10.67 -2.86
CA PRO A 55 -4.37 11.51 -1.73
C PRO A 55 -4.86 10.65 -0.55
N TRP A 56 -4.68 11.16 0.67
CA TRP A 56 -5.36 10.61 1.83
C TRP A 56 -6.88 10.62 1.64
N ASP A 57 -7.56 9.67 2.28
CA ASP A 57 -9.02 9.54 2.27
C ASP A 57 -9.63 9.33 0.88
N SER A 58 -8.79 9.01 -0.10
CA SER A 58 -9.16 8.63 -1.47
C SER A 58 -8.81 7.17 -1.73
N THR A 59 -9.34 6.62 -2.83
CA THR A 59 -9.08 5.22 -3.20
C THR A 59 -8.31 5.10 -4.51
N PHE A 60 -7.48 4.06 -4.61
CA PHE A 60 -6.79 3.65 -5.83
C PHE A 60 -6.93 2.14 -6.04
N ASP A 61 -6.77 1.70 -7.29
CA ASP A 61 -6.96 0.30 -7.66
C ASP A 61 -5.60 -0.40 -7.87
N ALA A 62 -5.44 -1.59 -7.28
CA ALA A 62 -4.25 -2.42 -7.39
C ALA A 62 -4.60 -3.83 -7.87
N HIS A 63 -4.02 -4.24 -8.99
CA HIS A 63 -4.26 -5.56 -9.58
C HIS A 63 -3.57 -6.67 -8.77
N ILE A 64 -4.27 -7.78 -8.57
CA ILE A 64 -3.79 -8.90 -7.75
C ILE A 64 -3.04 -9.90 -8.64
N ASN A 65 -1.74 -10.04 -8.39
CA ASN A 65 -0.89 -11.10 -8.96
C ASN A 65 -0.16 -11.83 -7.83
N LYS A 66 0.10 -13.13 -8.00
CA LYS A 66 0.86 -13.93 -7.01
C LYS A 66 2.26 -13.33 -6.81
N GLY A 67 2.69 -13.18 -5.55
CA GLY A 67 3.98 -12.58 -5.19
C GLY A 67 4.06 -11.06 -5.40
N ARG A 68 3.01 -10.38 -5.84
CA ARG A 68 3.02 -8.93 -5.97
C ARG A 68 2.90 -8.25 -4.61
N VAL A 69 3.80 -7.31 -4.35
CA VAL A 69 3.81 -6.50 -3.13
C VAL A 69 3.56 -5.04 -3.43
N MET A 70 2.96 -4.35 -2.46
CA MET A 70 2.72 -2.93 -2.45
C MET A 70 3.51 -2.33 -1.29
N GLN A 71 4.54 -1.54 -1.60
CA GLN A 71 5.28 -0.76 -0.62
C GLN A 71 4.66 0.62 -0.52
N ILE A 72 4.33 1.03 0.71
CA ILE A 72 3.77 2.34 1.02
C ILE A 72 4.84 3.10 1.77
N ILE A 73 5.20 4.27 1.26
CA ILE A 73 6.20 5.16 1.84
C ILE A 73 5.49 6.47 2.19
N VAL A 74 5.57 6.87 3.45
CA VAL A 74 5.12 8.20 3.89
C VAL A 74 6.29 9.17 3.74
N LYS A 75 6.05 10.23 3.00
CA LYS A 75 7.01 11.31 2.73
C LYS A 75 6.54 12.62 3.38
N GLY A 76 7.51 13.46 3.71
CA GLY A 76 7.29 14.85 4.13
C GLY A 76 7.74 15.82 3.05
N LYS A 77 7.43 17.12 3.21
CA LYS A 77 7.79 18.16 2.24
C LYS A 77 9.29 18.20 1.90
N ASN A 78 10.15 17.97 2.90
CA ASN A 78 11.60 18.00 2.77
C ASN A 78 12.27 16.68 3.18
N VAL A 79 11.48 15.62 3.37
CA VAL A 79 11.95 14.34 3.91
C VAL A 79 11.47 13.21 3.01
N ASP A 80 12.42 12.52 2.40
CA ASP A 80 12.14 11.47 1.41
C ASP A 80 11.59 10.17 2.00
N LEU A 81 11.76 9.96 3.31
CA LEU A 81 11.26 8.81 4.03
C LEU A 81 10.99 9.19 5.49
N ILE A 82 9.73 9.29 5.88
CA ILE A 82 9.31 9.38 7.28
C ILE A 82 9.14 7.96 7.84
N SER A 83 8.33 7.16 7.14
CA SER A 83 8.10 5.77 7.49
C SER A 83 7.57 4.98 6.31
N GLU A 84 7.60 3.65 6.41
CA GLU A 84 7.17 2.76 5.35
C GLU A 84 6.60 1.44 5.86
N THR A 85 5.89 0.74 4.98
CA THR A 85 5.48 -0.65 5.18
C THR A 85 5.33 -1.35 3.85
N THR A 86 5.38 -2.69 3.86
CA THR A 86 5.16 -3.51 2.66
C THR A 86 4.00 -4.46 2.90
N VAL A 87 3.07 -4.49 1.96
CA VAL A 87 1.85 -5.30 2.00
C VAL A 87 1.85 -6.27 0.82
N GLU A 88 1.67 -7.56 1.09
CA GLU A 88 1.46 -8.55 0.03
C GLU A 88 0.00 -8.49 -0.48
N LEU A 89 -0.18 -8.16 -1.76
CA LEU A 89 -1.51 -7.92 -2.32
C LEU A 89 -2.37 -9.19 -2.40
N TYR A 90 -1.75 -10.35 -2.65
CA TYR A 90 -2.48 -11.62 -2.70
C TYR A 90 -3.04 -12.00 -1.33
N SER A 91 -2.24 -11.89 -0.28
CA SER A 91 -2.67 -12.12 1.10
C SER A 91 -3.76 -11.13 1.56
N LEU A 92 -3.65 -9.86 1.16
CA LEU A 92 -4.70 -8.86 1.42
C LEU A 92 -6.02 -9.21 0.70
N ALA A 93 -5.95 -9.70 -0.53
CA ALA A 93 -7.12 -10.14 -1.29
C ALA A 93 -7.82 -11.35 -0.64
N GLU A 94 -7.05 -12.34 -0.18
CA GLU A 94 -7.59 -13.48 0.56
C GLU A 94 -8.29 -13.04 1.85
N ARG A 95 -7.72 -12.07 2.57
CA ARG A 95 -8.36 -11.48 3.75
C ARG A 95 -9.69 -10.79 3.40
N CYS A 96 -9.74 -10.01 2.31
CA CYS A 96 -10.98 -9.41 1.84
C CYS A 96 -12.03 -10.46 1.50
N ARG A 97 -11.65 -11.52 0.77
CA ARG A 97 -12.56 -12.61 0.39
C ARG A 97 -13.16 -13.32 1.60
N LYS A 98 -12.37 -13.54 2.65
CA LYS A 98 -12.84 -14.12 3.92
C LYS A 98 -13.79 -13.20 4.70
N ASN A 99 -13.72 -11.89 4.46
CA ASN A 99 -14.48 -10.86 5.17
C ASN A 99 -15.52 -10.16 4.26
N ASN A 100 -16.35 -10.94 3.55
CA ASN A 100 -17.43 -10.43 2.69
C ASN A 100 -16.94 -9.40 1.64
N GLY A 101 -15.75 -9.62 1.09
CA GLY A 101 -15.16 -8.81 0.04
C GLY A 101 -14.47 -7.52 0.52
N ARG A 102 -14.36 -7.25 1.82
CA ARG A 102 -13.67 -6.05 2.34
C ARG A 102 -12.89 -6.31 3.62
N THR A 103 -11.90 -5.49 3.92
CA THR A 103 -11.22 -5.50 5.22
C THR A 103 -10.73 -4.09 5.56
N GLU A 104 -10.69 -3.79 6.85
CA GLU A 104 -10.10 -2.58 7.40
C GLU A 104 -9.02 -3.00 8.40
N ILE A 105 -7.79 -2.47 8.24
CA ILE A 105 -6.63 -2.89 9.02
C ILE A 105 -5.74 -1.70 9.37
N TRP A 106 -5.27 -1.66 10.61
CA TRP A 106 -4.17 -0.78 10.99
C TRP A 106 -2.87 -1.38 10.48
N LEU A 107 -2.13 -0.60 9.70
CA LEU A 107 -0.79 -0.90 9.22
C LEU A 107 0.22 -0.24 10.14
N GLU A 108 1.05 -1.06 10.77
CA GLU A 108 2.23 -0.57 11.48
C GLU A 108 3.32 -0.21 10.46
N LEU A 109 3.90 0.97 10.64
CA LEU A 109 4.95 1.52 9.78
C LEU A 109 6.29 1.46 10.52
N LYS A 110 7.38 1.41 9.76
CA LYS A 110 8.74 1.44 10.26
C LYS A 110 9.45 2.71 9.78
N PRO A 111 10.27 3.36 10.63
CA PRO A 111 10.60 2.97 12.00
C PRO A 111 9.46 3.20 13.00
N GLN A 112 8.47 4.04 12.67
CA GLN A 112 7.37 4.40 13.55
C GLN A 112 6.11 4.80 12.79
N GLY A 113 5.02 4.94 13.55
CA GLY A 113 3.73 5.40 13.07
C GLY A 113 2.85 4.27 12.55
N ARG A 114 1.60 4.62 12.26
CA ARG A 114 0.60 3.70 11.72
C ARG A 114 -0.38 4.44 10.82
N MET A 115 -1.06 3.70 9.96
CA MET A 115 -2.16 4.24 9.16
C MET A 115 -3.30 3.22 9.05
N LEU A 116 -4.51 3.70 8.80
CA LEU A 116 -5.65 2.86 8.52
C LEU A 116 -5.73 2.57 7.02
N MET A 117 -5.71 1.28 6.66
CA MET A 117 -5.91 0.83 5.29
C MET A 117 -7.26 0.13 5.17
N ASN A 118 -8.07 0.63 4.24
CA ASN A 118 -9.30 -0.01 3.79
C ASN A 118 -9.07 -0.69 2.45
N ALA A 119 -9.47 -1.95 2.30
CA ALA A 119 -9.33 -2.69 1.05
C ALA A 119 -10.63 -3.42 0.71
N ARG A 120 -11.02 -3.39 -0.57
CA ARG A 120 -12.19 -4.08 -1.10
C ARG A 120 -11.83 -4.86 -2.36
N TYR A 121 -12.23 -6.12 -2.41
CA TYR A 121 -11.99 -7.03 -3.52
C TYR A 121 -13.06 -6.86 -4.61
N PHE A 122 -12.61 -6.78 -5.87
CA PHE A 122 -13.45 -6.68 -7.05
C PHE A 122 -12.99 -7.66 -8.13
N LEU A 123 -13.93 -8.03 -9.00
CA LEU A 123 -13.68 -8.76 -10.24
C LEU A 123 -14.01 -7.83 -11.40
N GLU A 124 -13.04 -7.60 -12.28
CA GLU A 124 -13.27 -6.86 -13.52
C GLU A 124 -14.15 -7.71 -14.45
N MET A 125 -15.37 -7.23 -14.68
CA MET A 125 -16.26 -7.80 -15.68
C MET A 125 -15.71 -7.39 -17.05
N SER A 126 -15.20 -8.34 -17.81
CA SER A 126 -14.96 -8.15 -19.24
C SER A 126 -16.33 -8.00 -19.91
N GLY A 127 -16.75 -6.76 -20.14
CA GLY A 127 -17.96 -6.46 -20.90
C GLY A 127 -17.87 -7.12 -22.28
N LYS A 128 -18.94 -7.81 -22.68
CA LYS A 128 -19.20 -8.16 -24.08
C LYS A 128 -19.86 -6.98 -24.76
#